data_AF-A0A962FTS0-F1
#
_entry.id   AF-A0A962FTS0-F1
#
_cell.length_a   1.000
_cell.length_b   1.000
_cell.length_c   1.000
_cell.angle_alpha   90.00
_cell.angle_beta   90.00
_cell.angle_gamma   90.00
#
_symmetry.space_group_name_H-M   'P 1'
#
loop_
_entity.id
_entity.type
_entity.pdbx_description
1 polymer ?
#
loop_
_entity_poly.entity_id
_entity_poly.type
_entity_poly.pdbx_seq_one_letter_code
_entity_poly.pdbx_strand_id
1 'polypeptide(L)' 'MMRIAIVRDLVLGQPHAILLVSTPQGVYVLDNQSPQIKRVETVHRYQPIYSLNQRGWWYHGDRLMTA' A
#
# COMPACT_ATOMS: atom_id res chain seq x y z
N MET A 1 -4.03 13.57 0.45
CA MET A 1 -3.12 13.16 1.54
C MET A 1 -2.14 12.15 1.00
N MET A 2 -0.85 12.22 1.38
CA MET A 2 0.16 11.25 0.99
C MET A 2 0.56 10.37 2.18
N ARG A 3 0.74 9.08 1.95
CA ARG A 3 1.26 8.11 2.92
C ARG A 3 2.21 7.14 2.25
N ILE A 4 3.35 6.87 2.87
CA ILE A 4 4.15 5.69 2.52
C ILE A 4 3.49 4.49 3.19
N ALA A 5 3.22 3.43 2.44
CA ALA A 5 2.76 2.17 2.99
C ALA A 5 3.85 1.11 2.85
N ILE A 6 4.16 0.45 3.96
CA ILE A 6 4.98 -0.75 3.96
C ILE A 6 4.04 -1.93 3.86
N VAL A 7 4.26 -2.73 2.83
CA VAL A 7 3.40 -3.83 2.42
C VAL A 7 4.24 -5.09 2.28
N ARG A 8 3.63 -6.26 2.38
CA ARG A 8 4.20 -7.49 1.83
C ARG A 8 3.82 -7.55 0.37
N ASP A 9 4.83 -7.63 -0.50
CA ASP A 9 4.63 -7.93 -1.92
C ASP A 9 4.33 -9.42 -2.06
N LEU A 10 3.11 -9.76 -2.45
CA LEU A 10 2.66 -11.16 -2.57
C LEU A 10 3.27 -11.88 -3.78
N VAL A 11 3.86 -11.13 -4.73
CA VAL A 11 4.54 -11.71 -5.90
C VAL A 11 6.02 -11.98 -5.57
N LEU A 12 6.69 -11.03 -4.92
CA LEU A 12 8.12 -11.16 -4.57
C LEU A 12 8.37 -11.81 -3.20
N GLY A 13 7.34 -11.95 -2.37
CA GLY A 13 7.43 -12.56 -1.04
C GLY A 13 8.13 -11.71 0.02
N GLN A 14 8.49 -10.47 -0.29
CA GLN A 14 9.30 -9.59 0.57
C GLN A 14 8.57 -8.28 0.92
N PRO A 15 8.97 -7.57 1.99
CA PRO A 15 8.49 -6.23 2.26
C PRO A 15 8.81 -5.26 1.11
N HIS A 16 7.87 -4.37 0.81
CA HIS A 16 7.99 -3.34 -0.21
C HIS A 16 7.38 -2.03 0.28
N ALA A 17 7.89 -0.91 -0.23
CA ALA A 17 7.37 0.42 0.09
C ALA A 17 6.67 1.00 -1.14
N ILE A 18 5.42 1.44 -0.96
CA ILE A 18 4.63 2.11 -2.00
C ILE A 18 4.12 3.46 -1.48
N LEU A 19 3.78 4.37 -2.41
CA LEU A 19 3.16 5.64 -2.08
C LEU A 19 1.65 5.55 -2.32
N LEU A 20 0.87 5.86 -1.28
CA LEU A 20 -0.57 6.08 -1.36
C LEU A 20 -0.86 7.57 -1.47
N VAL A 21 -1.65 7.96 -2.47
CA VAL A 21 -2.09 9.34 -2.69
C VAL A 21 -3.62 9.37 -2.67
N SER A 22 -4.20 9.95 -1.62
CA SER A 22 -5.64 10.22 -1.54
C SER A 22 -5.98 11.55 -2.20
N THR A 23 -6.89 11.51 -3.18
CA THR A 23 -7.50 12.67 -3.86
C THR A 23 -9.03 12.64 -3.69
N PRO A 24 -9.76 13.66 -4.13
CA PRO A 24 -11.23 13.61 -4.16
C PRO A 24 -11.82 12.46 -5.00
N GLN A 25 -11.04 11.90 -5.93
CA GLN A 25 -11.46 10.83 -6.84
C GLN A 25 -11.14 9.42 -6.33
N GLY A 26 -10.51 9.30 -5.16
CA GLY A 26 -10.15 8.03 -4.55
C GLY A 26 -8.68 7.97 -4.10
N VAL A 27 -8.21 6.76 -3.82
CA VAL A 27 -6.83 6.52 -3.40
C VAL A 27 -6.07 5.83 -4.52
N TYR A 28 -4.87 6.34 -4.80
CA TYR A 28 -4.00 5.83 -5.84
C TYR A 28 -2.72 5.24 -5.24
N VAL A 29 -2.24 4.18 -5.88
CA VAL A 29 -0.97 3.51 -5.60
C VAL A 29 0.05 3.95 -6.65
N LEU A 30 1.17 4.49 -6.17
CA LEU A 30 2.36 4.78 -6.95
C LEU A 30 3.48 3.88 -6.44
N ASP A 31 4.21 3.29 -7.38
CA ASP A 31 5.18 2.24 -7.12
C ASP A 31 6.38 2.40 -8.05
N ASN A 32 7.60 2.29 -7.53
CA ASN A 32 8.81 2.39 -8.35
C ASN A 32 9.03 1.16 -9.26
N GLN A 33 8.28 0.07 -9.06
CA GLN A 33 8.30 -1.10 -9.93
C GLN A 33 7.32 -1.02 -11.10
N SER A 34 6.50 0.03 -11.19
CA SER A 34 5.52 0.20 -12.27
C SER A 34 5.34 1.66 -12.65
N PRO A 35 5.41 2.02 -13.95
CA PRO A 35 5.17 3.39 -14.38
C PRO A 35 3.67 3.79 -14.32
N GLN A 36 2.78 2.86 -13.96
CA GLN A 36 1.33 3.09 -13.93
C GLN A 36 0.85 3.58 -12.58
N ILE A 37 0.04 4.64 -12.59
CA ILE A 37 -0.77 5.04 -11.42
C ILE A 37 -2.01 4.15 -11.38
N LYS A 38 -2.19 3.39 -10.30
CA LYS A 38 -3.32 2.46 -10.14
C LYS A 38 -4.26 2.90 -9.04
N ARG A 39 -5.56 2.65 -9.18
CA ARG A 39 -6.53 2.82 -8.09
C ARG A 39 -6.28 1.75 -7.03
N VAL A 40 -6.35 2.10 -5.75
CA VAL A 40 -6.01 1.16 -4.66
C VAL A 40 -6.92 -0.07 -4.69
N GLU A 41 -8.18 0.09 -5.10
CA GLU A 41 -9.18 -0.99 -5.15
C GLU A 41 -8.86 -2.04 -6.22
N THR A 42 -8.03 -1.71 -7.22
CA THR A 42 -7.64 -2.62 -8.29
C THR A 42 -6.28 -3.27 -8.06
N VAL A 43 -5.63 -3.03 -6.91
CA VAL A 43 -4.30 -3.54 -6.59
C VAL A 43 -4.41 -4.67 -5.56
N HIS A 44 -4.28 -5.92 -6.03
CA HIS A 44 -4.30 -7.11 -5.17
C HIS A 44 -2.91 -7.66 -4.81
N ARG A 45 -1.85 -7.10 -5.40
CA ARG A 45 -0.46 -7.57 -5.22
C ARG A 45 0.08 -7.33 -3.80
N TYR A 46 -0.47 -6.37 -3.07
CA TYR A 46 0.11 -5.87 -1.82
C TYR A 46 -0.78 -6.19 -0.63
N GLN A 47 -0.19 -6.80 0.39
CA GLN A 47 -0.81 -6.94 1.70
C GLN A 47 -0.26 -5.86 2.64
N PRO A 48 -1.08 -4.88 3.09
CA PRO A 48 -0.61 -3.80 3.94
C PRO A 48 -0.13 -4.28 5.32
N ILE A 49 1.00 -3.75 5.80
CA ILE A 49 1.51 -4.00 7.17
C ILE A 49 1.27 -2.74 8.01
N TYR A 50 1.82 -1.61 7.59
CA TYR A 50 1.56 -0.30 8.20
C TYR A 50 1.71 0.81 7.15
N SER A 51 1.22 2.00 7.45
CA SER A 51 1.50 3.20 6.67
C SER A 51 1.81 4.39 7.55
N LEU A 52 2.51 5.37 7.00
CA LEU A 52 2.93 6.56 7.73
C LEU A 52 2.92 7.81 6.86
N ASN A 53 2.88 8.96 7.53
CA ASN A 53 3.17 10.27 6.97
C ASN A 53 3.74 11.19 8.05
N GLN A 54 3.88 12.48 7.73
CA GLN A 54 4.43 13.50 8.64
C GLN A 54 3.69 13.61 9.99
N ARG A 55 2.45 13.12 10.11
CA ARG A 55 1.61 13.28 11.30
C ARG A 55 1.49 12.03 12.16
N GLY A 56 1.96 10.88 11.68
CA GLY A 56 1.85 9.62 12.41
C GLY A 56 1.86 8.39 11.52
N TRP A 57 1.57 7.25 12.14
CA TRP A 57 1.57 5.95 11.51
C TRP A 57 0.33 5.14 11.92
N TRP A 58 -0.04 4.18 11.07
CA TRP A 58 -1.22 3.32 11.22
C TRP A 58 -0.81 1.89 10.91
N TYR A 59 -1.02 0.99 11.87
CA TYR A 59 -0.88 -0.45 11.68
C TYR A 59 -2.15 -1.01 11.02
N HIS A 60 -2.00 -1.90 10.02
CA HIS A 60 -3.13 -2.48 9.27
C HIS A 60 -3.49 -3.90 9.70
N GLY A 61 -2.71 -4.49 10.62
CA GLY A 61 -2.94 -5.86 11.11
C GLY A 61 -2.44 -6.94 10.17
N ASP A 62 -1.98 -8.06 10.73
CA ASP A 62 -1.78 -9.29 9.98
C ASP A 62 -3.13 -10.00 9.82
N ARG A 63 -3.87 -9.68 8.76
CA ARG A 63 -4.95 -10.58 8.32
C ARG A 63 -4.31 -11.75 7.58
N LEU A 64 -3.67 -12.64 8.33
CA LEU A 64 -3.47 -14.02 7.89
C LEU A 64 -4.88 -14.58 7.70
N MET A 65 -5.24 -14.96 6.48
CA MET A 65 -6.41 -15.82 6.31
C MET A 65 -6.09 -17.11 7.05
N THR A 66 -6.72 -17.31 8.21
CA THR A 66 -6.79 -18.64 8.84
C THR A 66 -7.41 -19.58 7.82
N ALA A 67 -6.68 -20.66 7.53
CA ALA A 67 -7.09 -21.74 6.64
C ALA A 67 -8.40 -22.40 7.09
#